data_AF-A0A7C2WIR9-F1
#
_entry.id   AF-A0A7C2WIR9-F1
#
_cell.length_a   1.000
_cell.length_b   1.000
_cell.length_c   1.000
_cell.angle_alpha   90.00
_cell.angle_beta   90.00
_cell.angle_gamma   90.00
#
_symmetry.space_group_name_H-M   'P 1'
#
loop_
_entity.id
_entity.type
_entity.pdbx_description
1 polymer ?
#
loop_
_entity_poly.entity_id
_entity_poly.type
_entity_poly.pdbx_seq_one_letter_code
_entity_poly.pdbx_strand_id
1 'polypeptide(L)'
;IEEETTSIVKIEEMSLDEIQLAEQLYYSAGLDPIVDAGINDYAKKVQTEDKLINKVFGIRESDIRGYGESVARRVAFAVYGLLNKQYGGKVGDLRSYVMSLEDDRDRANLRYDELMGRVIGILGDEYKELRTDSKEFIEKLTKTLGDDLKDAKIDQKALAESLADIDGLRSQINELNKEKEHTKDKHDAKITELKSDHKAEIKSLKLQIDTLIKEKDHEKNKYEAKIDTLNKEIIEEKEKHEARLTELKNDHKEQTRNFQSQIDIINKEMIQQTGKYESQIGELKSNHKDEINNLKSQIADLKKEKEQENERYEAQIAELDLIIKGLEADKNTLSNDLEQLKKDYDELRTAISKLAKDIPEEGMGQKFGDELYKFVLKDSKIPSAVLMGVGQFIDFRKYLGLAVENGAKEVRTNIETILETTRS
;
A
#
# COMPACT_ATOMS: atom_id res chain seq x y z
N ILE A 1 -48.33 13.49 -6.68
CA ILE A 1 -46.97 13.64 -7.23
C ILE A 1 -46.39 12.24 -7.16
N GLU A 2 -46.57 11.47 -8.23
CA GLU A 2 -46.05 10.11 -8.34
C GLU A 2 -44.56 10.22 -8.72
N GLU A 3 -43.70 9.63 -7.89
CA GLU A 3 -42.28 9.47 -8.21
C GLU A 3 -42.15 8.38 -9.28
N GLU A 4 -42.04 8.80 -10.54
CA GLU A 4 -41.55 7.93 -11.62
C GLU A 4 -40.10 7.56 -11.33
N THR A 5 -39.91 6.39 -10.73
CA THR A 5 -38.60 5.76 -10.60
C THR A 5 -38.10 5.39 -11.99
N THR A 6 -37.19 6.20 -12.53
CA THR A 6 -36.47 5.88 -13.77
C THR A 6 -35.69 4.59 -13.56
N SER A 7 -36.16 3.49 -14.13
CA SER A 7 -35.47 2.20 -14.09
C SER A 7 -34.17 2.31 -14.89
N ILE A 8 -33.08 2.62 -14.21
CA ILE A 8 -31.73 2.54 -14.76
C ILE A 8 -31.46 1.06 -15.04
N VAL A 9 -31.32 0.72 -16.32
CA VAL A 9 -31.01 -0.64 -16.80
C VAL A 9 -29.75 -1.14 -16.11
N LYS A 10 -29.83 -2.33 -15.50
CA LYS A 10 -28.72 -2.97 -14.78
C LYS A 10 -27.72 -3.56 -15.78
N ILE A 11 -26.43 -3.48 -15.42
CA ILE A 11 -25.26 -3.79 -16.27
C ILE A 11 -25.28 -5.22 -16.84
N GLU A 12 -25.89 -6.14 -16.11
CA GLU A 12 -25.82 -7.57 -16.38
C GLU A 12 -26.86 -8.07 -17.39
N GLU A 13 -27.74 -7.19 -17.89
CA GLU A 13 -28.89 -7.57 -18.73
C GLU A 13 -28.86 -6.99 -20.17
N MET A 14 -27.85 -6.21 -20.54
CA MET A 14 -27.75 -5.67 -21.91
C MET A 14 -27.22 -6.71 -22.90
N SER A 15 -27.93 -6.90 -24.01
CA SER A 15 -27.52 -7.77 -25.11
C SER A 15 -26.35 -7.16 -25.91
N LEU A 16 -25.61 -8.00 -26.64
CA LEU A 16 -24.44 -7.57 -27.42
C LEU A 16 -24.78 -6.48 -28.46
N ASP A 17 -25.97 -6.56 -29.04
CA ASP A 17 -26.47 -5.61 -30.04
C ASP A 17 -26.79 -4.24 -29.42
N GLU A 18 -27.28 -4.23 -28.17
CA GLU A 18 -27.56 -2.99 -27.42
C GLU A 18 -26.27 -2.30 -27.00
N ILE A 19 -25.21 -3.07 -26.69
CA ILE A 19 -23.88 -2.53 -26.38
C ILE A 19 -23.28 -1.86 -27.62
N GLN A 20 -23.37 -2.48 -28.80
CA GLN A 20 -22.87 -1.92 -30.05
C GLN A 20 -23.62 -0.66 -30.47
N LEU A 21 -24.95 -0.65 -30.31
CA LEU A 21 -25.76 0.53 -30.62
C LEU A 21 -25.47 1.69 -29.66
N ALA A 22 -25.32 1.41 -28.35
CA ALA A 22 -24.94 2.41 -27.36
C ALA A 22 -23.56 3.02 -27.65
N GLU A 23 -22.61 2.21 -28.14
CA GLU A 23 -21.29 2.68 -28.53
C GLU A 23 -21.32 3.58 -29.78
N GLN A 24 -22.10 3.21 -30.81
CA GLN A 24 -22.32 4.08 -31.97
C GLN A 24 -23.00 5.39 -31.60
N LEU A 25 -24.00 5.35 -30.70
CA LEU A 25 -24.68 6.55 -30.21
C LEU A 25 -23.76 7.44 -29.39
N TYR A 26 -22.90 6.86 -28.55
CA TYR A 26 -21.91 7.58 -27.77
C TYR A 26 -20.93 8.38 -28.64
N TYR A 27 -20.36 7.75 -29.68
CA TYR A 27 -19.45 8.43 -30.59
C TYR A 27 -20.15 9.42 -31.51
N SER A 28 -21.34 9.10 -32.03
CA SER A 28 -22.09 10.01 -32.92
C SER A 28 -22.63 11.24 -32.21
N ALA A 29 -22.95 11.15 -30.92
CA ALA A 29 -23.35 12.27 -30.09
C ALA A 29 -22.17 13.13 -29.61
N GLY A 30 -20.92 12.72 -29.88
CA GLY A 30 -19.73 13.48 -29.52
C GLY A 30 -19.61 13.72 -28.01
N LEU A 31 -19.86 12.69 -27.19
CA LEU A 31 -19.91 12.81 -25.72
C LEU A 31 -18.54 12.78 -25.04
N ASP A 32 -17.47 12.45 -25.77
CA ASP A 32 -16.09 12.42 -25.25
C ASP A 32 -15.70 13.71 -24.49
N PRO A 33 -15.93 14.94 -25.01
CA PRO A 33 -15.57 16.17 -24.31
C PRO A 33 -16.35 16.38 -23.00
N ILE A 34 -17.55 15.81 -22.89
CA ILE A 34 -18.39 15.93 -21.69
C ILE A 34 -17.89 14.96 -20.61
N VAL A 35 -17.50 13.75 -21.00
CA VAL A 35 -16.87 12.79 -20.10
C VAL A 35 -15.54 13.34 -19.59
N ASP A 36 -14.72 13.91 -20.48
CA ASP A 36 -13.46 14.55 -20.11
C ASP A 36 -13.66 15.76 -19.19
N ALA A 37 -14.69 16.59 -19.42
CA ALA A 37 -15.05 17.68 -18.53
C ALA A 37 -15.50 17.19 -17.14
N GLY A 38 -16.27 16.11 -17.08
CA GLY A 38 -16.71 15.48 -15.84
C GLY A 38 -15.55 14.87 -15.04
N ILE A 39 -14.60 14.22 -15.71
CA ILE A 39 -13.38 13.68 -15.09
C ILE A 39 -12.54 14.83 -14.51
N ASN A 40 -12.39 15.93 -15.25
CA ASN A 40 -11.66 17.11 -14.78
C ASN A 40 -12.32 17.79 -13.57
N ASP A 41 -13.66 17.86 -13.53
CA ASP A 41 -14.39 18.43 -12.39
C ASP A 41 -14.32 17.52 -11.15
N TYR A 42 -14.36 16.20 -11.35
CA TYR A 42 -14.13 15.21 -10.30
C TYR A 42 -12.71 15.30 -9.75
N ALA A 43 -11.70 15.38 -10.62
CA ALA A 43 -10.30 15.55 -10.23
C ALA A 43 -10.09 16.83 -9.41
N LYS A 44 -10.75 17.95 -9.77
CA LYS A 44 -10.72 19.20 -9.00
C LYS A 44 -11.35 19.05 -7.61
N LYS A 45 -12.50 18.37 -7.49
CA LYS A 45 -13.16 18.12 -6.19
C LYS A 45 -12.38 17.17 -5.29
N VAL A 46 -11.78 16.12 -5.84
CA VAL A 46 -10.94 15.17 -5.09
C VAL A 46 -9.63 15.82 -4.62
N GLN A 47 -9.08 16.78 -5.38
CA GLN A 47 -7.93 17.58 -4.92
C GLN A 47 -8.26 18.48 -3.72
N THR A 48 -9.51 18.92 -3.58
CA THR A 48 -9.96 19.71 -2.42
C THR A 48 -10.27 18.86 -1.18
N GLU A 49 -10.63 17.59 -1.32
CA GLU A 49 -11.16 16.80 -0.19
C GLU A 49 -10.20 15.84 0.51
N ASP A 50 -9.09 15.35 -0.08
CA ASP A 50 -8.12 14.61 0.75
C ASP A 50 -6.70 14.48 0.15
N LYS A 51 -5.75 15.20 0.74
CA LYS A 51 -4.31 15.10 0.41
C LYS A 51 -3.67 13.81 0.95
N LEU A 52 -4.29 13.15 1.91
CA LEU A 52 -3.75 11.95 2.57
C LEU A 52 -4.06 10.65 1.81
N ILE A 53 -5.25 10.53 1.23
CA ILE A 53 -5.67 9.31 0.50
C ILE A 53 -4.96 9.22 -0.87
N ASN A 54 -4.77 10.36 -1.55
CA ASN A 54 -4.12 10.43 -2.86
C ASN A 54 -2.64 10.00 -2.86
N LYS A 55 -1.96 10.07 -1.71
CA LYS A 55 -0.55 9.67 -1.57
C LYS A 55 -0.36 8.16 -1.33
N VAL A 56 -1.40 7.47 -0.86
CA VAL A 56 -1.32 6.05 -0.48
C VAL A 56 -1.91 5.12 -1.55
N PHE A 57 -2.91 5.57 -2.32
CA PHE A 57 -3.59 4.70 -3.29
C PHE A 57 -3.35 5.02 -4.77
N GLY A 58 -2.71 6.15 -5.10
CA GLY A 58 -2.54 6.61 -6.48
C GLY A 58 -3.88 6.99 -7.11
N ILE A 59 -3.88 8.03 -7.95
CA ILE A 59 -5.08 8.45 -8.66
C ILE A 59 -5.39 7.35 -9.68
N ARG A 60 -6.42 6.53 -9.43
CA ARG A 60 -6.90 5.52 -10.37
C ARG A 60 -7.73 6.18 -11.47
N GLU A 61 -7.06 7.00 -12.26
CA GLU A 61 -7.64 7.76 -13.38
C GLU A 61 -8.28 6.82 -14.42
N SER A 62 -7.72 5.61 -14.59
CA SER A 62 -8.23 4.57 -15.48
C SER A 62 -9.59 4.00 -15.04
N ASP A 63 -9.80 3.82 -13.73
CA ASP A 63 -11.03 3.22 -13.22
C ASP A 63 -12.19 4.23 -13.33
N ILE A 64 -11.93 5.50 -13.03
CA ILE A 64 -12.93 6.57 -13.07
C ILE A 64 -13.36 6.88 -14.51
N ARG A 65 -12.42 6.86 -15.47
CA ARG A 65 -12.74 7.04 -16.90
C ARG A 65 -13.62 5.91 -17.42
N GLY A 66 -13.30 4.66 -17.09
CA GLY A 66 -14.13 3.50 -17.47
C GLY A 66 -15.55 3.57 -16.90
N TYR A 67 -15.69 4.00 -15.64
CA TYR A 67 -17.02 4.24 -15.05
C TYR A 67 -17.75 5.40 -15.74
N GLY A 68 -17.09 6.52 -16.03
CA GLY A 68 -17.67 7.68 -16.72
C GLY A 68 -18.17 7.36 -18.14
N GLU A 69 -17.36 6.67 -18.93
CA GLU A 69 -17.72 6.21 -20.28
C GLU A 69 -18.90 5.24 -20.25
N SER A 70 -18.92 4.30 -19.30
CA SER A 70 -20.01 3.33 -19.17
C SER A 70 -21.36 3.98 -18.79
N VAL A 71 -21.33 5.01 -17.96
CA VAL A 71 -22.54 5.76 -17.57
C VAL A 71 -23.02 6.63 -18.73
N ALA A 72 -22.12 7.31 -19.43
CA ALA A 72 -22.45 8.12 -20.60
C ALA A 72 -23.09 7.30 -21.73
N ARG A 73 -22.55 6.10 -22.01
CA ARG A 73 -23.12 5.15 -22.99
C ARG A 73 -24.55 4.73 -22.62
N ARG A 74 -24.84 4.50 -21.33
CA ARG A 74 -26.21 4.16 -20.88
C ARG A 74 -27.18 5.31 -20.98
N VAL A 75 -26.74 6.51 -20.58
CA VAL A 75 -27.57 7.70 -20.68
C VAL A 75 -27.89 7.99 -22.15
N ALA A 76 -26.91 7.90 -23.05
CA ALA A 76 -27.13 8.05 -24.49
C ALA A 76 -28.15 7.04 -25.03
N PHE A 77 -28.02 5.76 -24.65
CA PHE A 77 -28.95 4.71 -25.06
C PHE A 77 -30.37 4.92 -24.49
N ALA A 78 -30.51 5.28 -23.21
CA ALA A 78 -31.79 5.55 -22.59
C ALA A 78 -32.49 6.77 -23.21
N VAL A 79 -31.73 7.84 -23.50
CA VAL A 79 -32.22 9.04 -24.19
C VAL A 79 -32.65 8.72 -25.61
N TYR A 80 -31.88 7.91 -26.35
CA TYR A 80 -32.27 7.44 -27.68
C TYR A 80 -33.55 6.59 -27.64
N GLY A 81 -33.67 5.66 -26.68
CA GLY A 81 -34.88 4.86 -26.48
C GLY A 81 -36.12 5.71 -26.19
N LEU A 82 -35.97 6.75 -25.36
CA LEU A 82 -37.05 7.71 -25.06
C LEU A 82 -37.40 8.59 -26.27
N LEU A 83 -36.40 9.10 -27.00
CA LEU A 83 -36.63 9.90 -28.21
C LEU A 83 -37.28 9.07 -29.32
N ASN A 84 -36.85 7.83 -29.52
CA ASN A 84 -37.43 6.96 -30.54
C ASN A 84 -38.88 6.58 -30.19
N LYS A 85 -39.19 6.40 -28.90
CA LYS A 85 -40.56 6.17 -28.42
C LYS A 85 -41.46 7.40 -28.56
N GLN A 86 -40.91 8.61 -28.41
CA GLN A 86 -41.68 9.87 -28.45
C GLN A 86 -41.78 10.51 -29.85
N TYR A 87 -40.77 10.30 -30.70
CA TYR A 87 -40.66 10.94 -32.03
C TYR A 87 -40.62 9.95 -33.20
N GLY A 88 -40.32 8.66 -32.98
CA GLY A 88 -40.32 7.65 -34.04
C GLY A 88 -41.68 7.48 -34.72
N GLY A 89 -42.77 7.59 -33.94
CA GLY A 89 -44.14 7.64 -34.49
C GLY A 89 -44.39 8.89 -35.32
N LYS A 90 -43.97 10.07 -34.85
CA LYS A 90 -44.19 11.36 -35.53
C LYS A 90 -43.40 11.50 -36.84
N VAL A 91 -42.22 10.90 -36.93
CA VAL A 91 -41.42 10.87 -38.16
C VAL A 91 -42.02 9.91 -39.19
N GLY A 92 -42.61 8.80 -38.75
CA GLY A 92 -43.40 7.91 -39.60
C GLY A 92 -44.65 8.60 -40.18
N ASP A 93 -45.34 9.38 -39.35
CA ASP A 93 -46.49 10.19 -39.78
C ASP A 93 -46.08 11.28 -40.78
N LEU A 94 -44.95 11.95 -40.55
CA LEU A 94 -44.42 12.96 -41.47
C LEU A 94 -44.06 12.38 -42.84
N ARG A 95 -43.44 11.19 -42.86
CA ARG A 95 -43.08 10.50 -44.11
C ARG A 95 -44.32 10.09 -44.90
N SER A 96 -45.36 9.62 -44.21
CA SER A 96 -46.65 9.28 -44.82
C SER A 96 -47.35 10.53 -45.39
N TYR A 97 -47.26 11.65 -44.68
CA TYR A 97 -47.80 12.93 -45.16
C TYR A 97 -47.05 13.45 -46.41
N VAL A 98 -45.72 13.36 -46.43
CA VAL A 98 -44.91 13.76 -47.60
C VAL A 98 -45.25 12.92 -48.83
N MET A 99 -45.43 11.60 -48.70
CA MET A 99 -45.84 10.76 -49.82
C MET A 99 -47.24 11.14 -50.36
N SER A 100 -48.19 11.50 -49.49
CA SER A 100 -49.51 11.94 -49.94
C SER A 100 -49.47 13.26 -50.73
N LEU A 101 -48.57 14.18 -50.36
CA LEU A 101 -48.39 15.45 -51.07
C LEU A 101 -47.73 15.26 -52.44
N GLU A 102 -46.83 14.30 -52.58
CA GLU A 102 -46.23 13.96 -53.87
C GLU A 102 -47.27 13.37 -54.84
N ASP A 103 -48.13 12.45 -54.36
CA ASP A 103 -49.23 11.89 -55.14
C ASP A 103 -50.26 12.95 -55.59
N ASP A 104 -50.57 13.92 -54.72
CA ASP A 104 -51.52 15.01 -55.06
C ASP A 104 -50.94 15.98 -56.09
N ARG A 105 -49.65 16.28 -56.01
CA ARG A 105 -48.95 17.12 -57.00
C ARG A 105 -48.99 16.46 -58.38
N ASP A 106 -48.68 15.18 -58.47
CA ASP A 106 -48.61 14.48 -59.74
C ASP A 106 -50.01 14.34 -60.37
N ARG A 107 -51.07 14.19 -59.55
CA ARG A 107 -52.47 14.19 -59.99
C ARG A 107 -52.94 15.56 -60.49
N ALA A 108 -52.44 16.66 -59.92
CA ALA A 108 -52.76 18.01 -60.36
C ALA A 108 -52.14 18.35 -61.71
N ASN A 109 -50.90 17.89 -61.96
CA ASN A 109 -50.21 18.11 -63.23
C ASN A 109 -50.96 17.44 -64.41
N LEU A 110 -51.44 16.21 -64.22
CA LEU A 110 -52.27 15.50 -65.21
C LEU A 110 -53.55 16.28 -65.59
N ARG A 111 -54.20 16.94 -64.64
CA ARG A 111 -55.41 17.75 -64.91
C ARG A 111 -55.10 19.02 -65.70
N TYR A 112 -53.91 19.60 -65.50
CA TYR A 112 -53.48 20.79 -66.24
C TYR A 112 -53.27 20.48 -67.73
N ASP A 113 -52.63 19.35 -68.04
CA ASP A 113 -52.41 18.92 -69.42
C ASP A 113 -53.74 18.64 -70.16
N GLU A 114 -54.69 18.01 -69.47
CA GLU A 114 -56.02 17.72 -70.03
C GLU A 114 -56.84 19.00 -70.31
N LEU A 115 -56.72 20.02 -69.44
CA LEU A 115 -57.39 21.31 -69.62
C LEU A 115 -56.79 22.09 -70.80
N MET A 116 -55.46 22.12 -70.91
CA MET A 116 -54.76 22.79 -72.01
C MET A 116 -55.11 22.18 -73.37
N GLY A 117 -55.31 20.86 -73.44
CA GLY A 117 -55.77 20.18 -74.66
C GLY A 117 -57.16 20.63 -75.11
N ARG A 118 -58.12 20.82 -74.20
CA ARG A 118 -59.49 21.25 -74.54
C ARG A 118 -59.56 22.71 -74.99
N VAL A 119 -58.79 23.60 -74.35
CA VAL A 119 -58.76 25.03 -74.71
C VAL A 119 -58.23 25.23 -76.12
N ILE A 120 -57.20 24.46 -76.53
CA ILE A 120 -56.64 24.52 -77.89
C ILE A 120 -57.64 24.02 -78.94
N GLY A 121 -58.44 23.00 -78.62
CA GLY A 121 -59.49 22.49 -79.52
C GLY A 121 -60.62 23.49 -79.75
N ILE A 122 -61.19 24.04 -78.67
CA ILE A 122 -62.37 24.93 -78.75
C ILE A 122 -62.02 26.26 -79.42
N LEU A 123 -60.93 26.93 -79.01
CA LEU A 123 -60.55 28.21 -79.62
C LEU A 123 -60.08 28.07 -81.07
N GLY A 124 -59.51 26.92 -81.46
CA GLY A 124 -59.06 26.66 -82.81
C GLY A 124 -60.20 26.54 -83.82
N ASP A 125 -61.30 25.91 -83.42
CA ASP A 125 -62.46 25.67 -84.28
C ASP A 125 -63.36 26.92 -84.40
N GLU A 126 -63.62 27.63 -83.29
CA GLU A 126 -64.43 28.86 -83.28
C GLU A 126 -63.80 29.99 -84.13
N TYR A 127 -62.48 30.10 -84.17
CA TYR A 127 -61.79 31.12 -84.98
C TYR A 127 -61.90 30.87 -86.50
N LYS A 128 -62.16 29.63 -86.90
CA LYS A 128 -62.26 29.22 -88.29
C LYS A 128 -63.67 29.48 -88.86
N GLU A 129 -64.71 29.32 -88.03
CA GLU A 129 -66.09 29.65 -88.37
C GLU A 129 -66.29 31.16 -88.56
N LEU A 130 -65.76 31.98 -87.65
CA LEU A 130 -65.92 33.45 -87.70
C LEU A 130 -65.34 34.10 -88.98
N ARG A 131 -64.29 33.50 -89.54
CA ARG A 131 -63.66 33.97 -90.78
C ARG A 131 -64.51 33.66 -92.03
N THR A 132 -65.38 32.66 -91.95
CA THR A 132 -66.23 32.22 -93.08
C THR A 132 -67.45 33.14 -93.18
N ASP A 133 -68.09 33.48 -92.06
CA ASP A 133 -69.24 34.40 -92.00
C ASP A 133 -68.92 35.84 -92.45
N SER A 134 -67.73 36.34 -92.11
CA SER A 134 -67.31 37.70 -92.50
C SER A 134 -67.21 37.88 -94.02
N LYS A 135 -66.87 36.83 -94.77
CA LYS A 135 -66.84 36.88 -96.24
C LYS A 135 -68.23 36.95 -96.86
N GLU A 136 -69.18 36.19 -96.34
CA GLU A 136 -70.57 36.21 -96.82
C GLU A 136 -71.26 37.56 -96.58
N PHE A 137 -70.92 38.21 -95.46
CA PHE A 137 -71.45 39.53 -95.12
C PHE A 137 -71.03 40.63 -96.11
N ILE A 138 -69.74 40.66 -96.50
CA ILE A 138 -69.22 41.66 -97.44
C ILE A 138 -69.83 41.49 -98.84
N GLU A 139 -70.11 40.25 -99.25
CA GLU A 139 -70.72 39.96 -100.55
C GLU A 139 -72.18 40.45 -100.63
N LYS A 140 -72.94 40.33 -99.53
CA LYS A 140 -74.30 40.88 -99.42
C LYS A 140 -74.32 42.40 -99.43
N LEU A 141 -73.39 43.04 -98.71
CA LEU A 141 -73.32 44.51 -98.61
C LEU A 141 -73.01 45.18 -99.96
N THR A 142 -72.15 44.55 -100.75
CA THR A 142 -71.77 45.05 -102.08
C THR A 142 -72.92 44.97 -103.07
N LYS A 143 -73.86 44.02 -102.87
CA LYS A 143 -75.01 43.81 -103.75
C LYS A 143 -76.15 44.79 -103.46
N THR A 144 -76.43 45.10 -102.19
CA THR A 144 -77.54 45.99 -101.81
C THR A 144 -77.26 47.47 -102.07
N LEU A 145 -76.01 47.92 -101.89
CA LEU A 145 -75.64 49.33 -102.12
C LEU A 145 -75.50 49.70 -103.61
N GLY A 146 -75.34 48.73 -104.50
CA GLY A 146 -75.25 48.95 -105.95
C GLY A 146 -76.59 49.28 -106.61
N ASP A 147 -77.70 48.82 -106.03
CA ASP A 147 -79.04 48.97 -106.59
C ASP A 147 -79.77 50.23 -106.07
N ASP A 148 -79.52 50.67 -104.82
CA ASP A 148 -80.23 51.82 -104.20
C ASP A 148 -79.71 53.21 -104.65
N LEU A 149 -78.54 53.29 -105.27
CA LEU A 149 -77.88 54.56 -105.62
C LEU A 149 -78.39 55.20 -106.94
N LYS A 150 -79.28 54.53 -107.67
CA LYS A 150 -79.85 55.03 -108.94
C LYS A 150 -81.16 55.82 -108.79
N ASP A 151 -81.84 55.72 -107.64
CA ASP A 151 -83.20 56.26 -107.47
C ASP A 151 -83.33 57.55 -106.63
N ALA A 152 -82.23 58.09 -106.08
CA ALA A 152 -82.29 59.27 -105.23
C ALA A 152 -81.90 60.57 -105.98
N LYS A 153 -82.90 61.34 -106.39
CA LYS A 153 -82.75 62.71 -106.91
C LYS A 153 -82.53 63.66 -105.71
N ILE A 154 -81.27 63.83 -105.31
CA ILE A 154 -80.87 64.53 -104.07
C ILE A 154 -80.99 66.07 -104.20
N ASP A 155 -81.58 66.68 -103.18
CA ASP A 155 -81.83 68.12 -103.01
C ASP A 155 -80.51 68.87 -102.70
N GLN A 156 -80.10 69.77 -103.60
CA GLN A 156 -78.74 70.34 -103.61
C GLN A 156 -78.40 71.26 -102.42
N LYS A 157 -79.41 71.78 -101.70
CA LYS A 157 -79.19 72.69 -100.56
C LYS A 157 -78.84 71.96 -99.26
N ALA A 158 -79.55 70.86 -98.95
CA ALA A 158 -79.23 70.00 -97.81
C ALA A 158 -77.84 69.35 -97.98
N LEU A 159 -77.45 69.09 -99.22
CA LEU A 159 -76.12 68.61 -99.57
C LEU A 159 -75.04 69.63 -99.22
N ALA A 160 -75.25 70.93 -99.48
CA ALA A 160 -74.26 71.97 -99.21
C ALA A 160 -74.03 72.21 -97.70
N GLU A 161 -75.08 72.20 -96.88
CA GLU A 161 -74.97 72.32 -95.42
C GLU A 161 -74.32 71.07 -94.81
N SER A 162 -74.72 69.87 -95.26
CA SER A 162 -74.08 68.63 -94.85
C SER A 162 -72.60 68.58 -95.27
N LEU A 163 -72.24 69.10 -96.45
CA LEU A 163 -70.85 69.21 -96.89
C LEU A 163 -70.03 70.17 -96.00
N ALA A 164 -70.59 71.28 -95.56
CA ALA A 164 -69.92 72.21 -94.64
C ALA A 164 -69.68 71.58 -93.25
N ASP A 165 -70.67 70.86 -92.71
CA ASP A 165 -70.51 70.09 -91.46
C ASP A 165 -69.49 68.95 -91.61
N ILE A 166 -69.50 68.26 -92.76
CA ILE A 166 -68.50 67.24 -93.10
C ILE A 166 -67.10 67.84 -93.14
N ASP A 167 -66.93 69.04 -93.71
CA ASP A 167 -65.62 69.71 -93.75
C ASP A 167 -65.16 70.20 -92.37
N GLY A 168 -66.08 70.65 -91.51
CA GLY A 168 -65.80 70.94 -90.10
C GLY A 168 -65.35 69.71 -89.31
N LEU A 169 -66.07 68.59 -89.46
CA LEU A 169 -65.70 67.30 -88.86
C LEU A 169 -64.38 66.78 -89.41
N ARG A 170 -64.12 66.92 -90.72
CA ARG A 170 -62.82 66.59 -91.32
C ARG A 170 -61.69 67.42 -90.72
N SER A 171 -61.92 68.70 -90.44
CA SER A 171 -60.94 69.55 -89.78
C SER A 171 -60.63 69.06 -88.35
N GLN A 172 -61.66 68.73 -87.56
CA GLN A 172 -61.48 68.16 -86.22
C GLN A 172 -60.78 66.79 -86.26
N ILE A 173 -61.15 65.93 -87.20
CA ILE A 173 -60.48 64.64 -87.41
C ILE A 173 -59.01 64.85 -87.76
N ASN A 174 -58.69 65.83 -88.61
CA ASN A 174 -57.31 66.15 -88.96
C ASN A 174 -56.52 66.68 -87.75
N GLU A 175 -57.14 67.50 -86.91
CA GLU A 175 -56.52 68.02 -85.70
C GLU A 175 -56.30 66.91 -84.65
N LEU A 176 -57.31 66.09 -84.38
CA LEU A 176 -57.19 64.92 -83.51
C LEU A 176 -56.17 63.91 -84.02
N ASN A 177 -56.06 63.72 -85.34
CA ASN A 177 -55.04 62.86 -85.93
C ASN A 177 -53.63 63.42 -85.68
N LYS A 178 -53.44 64.75 -85.82
CA LYS A 178 -52.16 65.40 -85.49
C LYS A 178 -51.83 65.29 -84.01
N GLU A 179 -52.79 65.47 -83.12
CA GLU A 179 -52.58 65.30 -81.67
C GLU A 179 -52.26 63.86 -81.31
N LYS A 180 -52.97 62.89 -81.90
CA LYS A 180 -52.69 61.46 -81.74
C LYS A 180 -51.29 61.09 -82.24
N GLU A 181 -50.88 61.63 -83.37
CA GLU A 181 -49.53 61.44 -83.92
C GLU A 181 -48.48 62.06 -83.00
N HIS A 182 -48.68 63.29 -82.56
CA HIS A 182 -47.77 63.97 -81.63
C HIS A 182 -47.64 63.26 -80.28
N THR A 183 -48.75 62.80 -79.70
CA THR A 183 -48.74 62.03 -78.44
C THR A 183 -48.07 60.67 -78.61
N LYS A 184 -48.32 59.99 -79.73
CA LYS A 184 -47.62 58.76 -80.08
C LYS A 184 -46.11 58.99 -80.17
N ASP A 185 -45.66 60.00 -80.90
CA ASP A 185 -44.24 60.32 -81.04
C ASP A 185 -43.59 60.64 -79.69
N LYS A 186 -44.30 61.37 -78.81
CA LYS A 186 -43.84 61.67 -77.45
C LYS A 186 -43.72 60.41 -76.59
N HIS A 187 -44.69 59.49 -76.69
CA HIS A 187 -44.64 58.21 -75.98
C HIS A 187 -43.54 57.31 -76.52
N ASP A 188 -43.36 57.24 -77.84
CA ASP A 188 -42.30 56.47 -78.48
C ASP A 188 -40.92 57.01 -78.07
N ALA A 189 -40.73 58.33 -78.05
CA ALA A 189 -39.51 58.97 -77.54
C ALA A 189 -39.23 58.57 -76.07
N LYS A 190 -40.23 58.68 -75.19
CA LYS A 190 -40.08 58.29 -73.77
C LYS A 190 -39.78 56.79 -73.60
N ILE A 191 -40.37 55.93 -74.42
CA ILE A 191 -40.08 54.49 -74.42
C ILE A 191 -38.63 54.24 -74.86
N THR A 192 -38.14 54.94 -75.87
CA THR A 192 -36.75 54.79 -76.33
C THR A 192 -35.74 55.26 -75.30
N GLU A 193 -36.01 56.37 -74.61
CA GLU A 193 -35.19 56.89 -73.51
C GLU A 193 -35.14 55.90 -72.34
N LEU A 194 -36.31 55.47 -71.84
CA LEU A 194 -36.38 54.48 -70.74
C LEU A 194 -35.70 53.16 -71.10
N LYS A 195 -35.82 52.67 -72.35
CA LYS A 195 -35.12 51.47 -72.81
C LYS A 195 -33.61 51.66 -72.82
N SER A 196 -33.13 52.84 -73.20
CA SER A 196 -31.71 53.18 -73.18
C SER A 196 -31.18 53.22 -71.75
N ASP A 197 -31.89 53.89 -70.84
CA ASP A 197 -31.53 54.01 -69.43
C ASP A 197 -31.51 52.66 -68.72
N HIS A 198 -32.57 51.86 -68.87
CA HIS A 198 -32.61 50.50 -68.31
C HIS A 198 -31.48 49.63 -68.86
N LYS A 199 -31.14 49.76 -70.16
CA LYS A 199 -30.01 49.02 -70.74
C LYS A 199 -28.67 49.45 -70.12
N ALA A 200 -28.51 50.74 -69.85
CA ALA A 200 -27.32 51.26 -69.16
C ALA A 200 -27.25 50.77 -67.71
N GLU A 201 -28.36 50.78 -66.98
CA GLU A 201 -28.45 50.30 -65.60
C GLU A 201 -28.17 48.80 -65.50
N ILE A 202 -28.78 47.98 -66.37
CA ILE A 202 -28.51 46.53 -66.45
C ILE A 202 -27.02 46.28 -66.70
N LYS A 203 -26.38 47.06 -67.57
CA LYS A 203 -24.94 46.93 -67.83
C LYS A 203 -24.11 47.28 -66.59
N SER A 204 -24.47 48.34 -65.87
CA SER A 204 -23.80 48.76 -64.63
C SER A 204 -23.94 47.70 -63.54
N LEU A 205 -25.15 47.23 -63.28
CA LEU A 205 -25.43 46.18 -62.29
C LEU A 205 -24.69 44.89 -62.63
N LYS A 206 -24.64 44.51 -63.92
CA LYS A 206 -23.89 43.33 -64.36
C LYS A 206 -22.39 43.46 -64.05
N LEU A 207 -21.79 44.63 -64.30
CA LEU A 207 -20.39 44.89 -63.96
C LEU A 207 -20.13 44.83 -62.44
N GLN A 208 -21.07 45.36 -61.63
CA GLN A 208 -20.98 45.27 -60.17
C GLN A 208 -21.06 43.81 -59.69
N ILE A 209 -22.00 43.02 -60.23
CA ILE A 209 -22.12 41.59 -59.93
C ILE A 209 -20.84 40.84 -60.30
N ASP A 210 -20.29 41.07 -61.50
CA ASP A 210 -19.05 40.43 -61.95
C ASP A 210 -17.85 40.79 -61.05
N THR A 211 -17.82 42.03 -60.52
CA THR A 211 -16.77 42.48 -59.59
C THR A 211 -16.93 41.80 -58.23
N LEU A 212 -18.14 41.79 -57.67
CA LEU A 212 -18.43 41.13 -56.39
C LEU A 212 -18.15 39.62 -56.44
N ILE A 213 -18.43 38.95 -57.57
CA ILE A 213 -18.10 37.54 -57.76
C ILE A 213 -16.58 37.33 -57.68
N LYS A 214 -15.79 38.16 -58.38
CA LYS A 214 -14.32 38.07 -58.34
C LYS A 214 -13.75 38.32 -56.94
N GLU A 215 -14.28 39.30 -56.21
CA GLU A 215 -13.85 39.59 -54.84
C GLU A 215 -14.18 38.43 -53.89
N LYS A 216 -15.39 37.89 -54.00
CA LYS A 216 -15.82 36.71 -53.23
C LYS A 216 -14.91 35.51 -53.51
N ASP A 217 -14.60 35.24 -54.78
CA ASP A 217 -13.73 34.13 -55.17
C ASP A 217 -12.29 34.34 -54.68
N HIS A 218 -11.78 35.57 -54.74
CA HIS A 218 -10.45 35.89 -54.21
C HIS A 218 -10.37 35.65 -52.70
N GLU A 219 -11.34 36.14 -51.94
CA GLU A 219 -11.34 35.98 -50.49
C GLU A 219 -11.58 34.51 -50.08
N LYS A 220 -12.42 33.77 -50.83
CA LYS A 220 -12.57 32.32 -50.68
C LYS A 220 -11.25 31.59 -50.85
N ASN A 221 -10.54 31.84 -51.95
CA ASN A 221 -9.25 31.19 -52.24
C ASN A 221 -8.18 31.50 -51.18
N LYS A 222 -8.19 32.74 -50.65
CA LYS A 222 -7.29 33.17 -49.58
C LYS A 222 -7.57 32.41 -48.27
N TYR A 223 -8.83 32.21 -47.90
CA TYR A 223 -9.19 31.41 -46.73
C TYR A 223 -8.89 29.92 -46.93
N GLU A 224 -9.15 29.36 -48.12
CA GLU A 224 -8.79 27.98 -48.45
C GLU A 224 -7.28 27.74 -48.28
N ALA A 225 -6.43 28.61 -48.85
CA ALA A 225 -4.97 28.50 -48.70
C ALA A 225 -4.50 28.60 -47.23
N LYS A 226 -5.16 29.45 -46.42
CA LYS A 226 -4.86 29.57 -44.99
C LYS A 226 -5.27 28.31 -44.22
N ILE A 227 -6.42 27.73 -44.56
CA ILE A 227 -6.90 26.47 -43.97
C ILE A 227 -5.93 25.34 -44.30
N ASP A 228 -5.46 25.24 -45.55
CA ASP A 228 -4.51 24.20 -45.96
C ASP A 228 -3.18 24.32 -45.21
N THR A 229 -2.69 25.54 -45.04
CA THR A 229 -1.45 25.80 -44.29
C THR A 229 -1.59 25.41 -42.82
N LEU A 230 -2.68 25.84 -42.17
CA LEU A 230 -2.95 25.52 -40.76
C LEU A 230 -3.16 24.01 -40.55
N ASN A 231 -3.85 23.34 -41.47
CA ASN A 231 -4.04 21.90 -41.41
C ASN A 231 -2.71 21.15 -41.51
N LYS A 232 -1.79 21.62 -42.37
CA LYS A 232 -0.45 21.04 -42.48
C LYS A 232 0.36 21.21 -41.18
N GLU A 233 0.35 22.42 -40.60
CA GLU A 233 1.03 22.68 -39.32
C GLU A 233 0.45 21.83 -38.17
N ILE A 234 -0.87 21.67 -38.12
CA ILE A 234 -1.54 20.81 -37.12
C ILE A 234 -1.10 19.35 -37.27
N ILE A 235 -1.00 18.84 -38.50
CA ILE A 235 -0.54 17.46 -38.75
C ILE A 235 0.92 17.29 -38.32
N GLU A 236 1.81 18.22 -38.69
CA GLU A 236 3.23 18.16 -38.35
C GLU A 236 3.46 18.21 -36.83
N GLU A 237 2.79 19.10 -36.10
CA GLU A 237 2.89 19.14 -34.64
C GLU A 237 2.26 17.91 -33.98
N LYS A 238 1.16 17.37 -34.53
CA LYS A 238 0.57 16.11 -34.04
C LYS A 238 1.56 14.94 -34.17
N GLU A 239 2.18 14.77 -35.33
CA GLU A 239 3.17 13.71 -35.56
C GLU A 239 4.38 13.85 -34.61
N LYS A 240 4.85 15.08 -34.41
CA LYS A 240 5.96 15.38 -33.47
C LYS A 240 5.60 15.09 -32.02
N HIS A 241 4.37 15.41 -31.60
CA HIS A 241 3.88 15.08 -30.27
C HIS A 241 3.71 13.57 -30.07
N GLU A 242 3.18 12.86 -31.06
CA GLU A 242 3.09 11.40 -31.03
C GLU A 242 4.47 10.75 -30.93
N ALA A 243 5.45 11.21 -31.72
CA ALA A 243 6.83 10.74 -31.63
C ALA A 243 7.42 10.95 -30.23
N ARG A 244 7.28 12.15 -29.64
CA ARG A 244 7.74 12.44 -28.27
C ARG A 244 7.06 11.56 -27.22
N LEU A 245 5.77 11.27 -27.37
CA LEU A 245 5.07 10.36 -26.46
C LEU A 245 5.61 8.93 -26.55
N THR A 246 5.95 8.45 -27.76
CA THR A 246 6.54 7.12 -27.93
C THR A 246 7.94 7.03 -27.31
N GLU A 247 8.77 8.06 -27.48
CA GLU A 247 10.10 8.15 -26.87
C GLU A 247 10.01 8.15 -25.35
N LEU A 248 9.20 9.06 -24.77
CA LEU A 248 9.00 9.15 -23.33
C LEU A 248 8.47 7.84 -22.73
N LYS A 249 7.58 7.15 -23.44
CA LYS A 249 7.04 5.85 -23.00
C LYS A 249 8.12 4.76 -23.00
N ASN A 250 9.02 4.76 -23.98
CA ASN A 250 10.13 3.81 -24.04
C ASN A 250 11.16 4.09 -22.94
N ASP A 251 11.51 5.36 -22.72
CA ASP A 251 12.41 5.79 -21.64
C ASP A 251 11.87 5.39 -20.27
N HIS A 252 10.60 5.65 -19.99
CA HIS A 252 9.97 5.22 -18.75
C HIS A 252 9.95 3.69 -18.59
N LYS A 253 9.73 2.95 -19.68
CA LYS A 253 9.79 1.48 -19.66
C LYS A 253 11.19 0.98 -19.36
N GLU A 254 12.22 1.62 -19.89
CA GLU A 254 13.62 1.28 -19.62
C GLU A 254 14.01 1.62 -18.18
N GLN A 255 13.65 2.81 -17.69
CA GLN A 255 13.84 3.19 -16.29
C GLN A 255 13.18 2.19 -15.34
N THR A 256 11.94 1.77 -15.64
CA THR A 256 11.22 0.77 -14.84
C THR A 256 11.97 -0.57 -14.80
N ARG A 257 12.52 -1.04 -15.94
CA ARG A 257 13.34 -2.26 -15.98
C ARG A 257 14.64 -2.12 -15.19
N ASN A 258 15.29 -0.96 -15.26
CA ASN A 258 16.51 -0.69 -14.52
C ASN A 258 16.26 -0.68 -13.01
N PHE A 259 15.21 0.00 -12.54
CA PHE A 259 14.83 0.00 -11.13
C PHE A 259 14.43 -1.41 -10.65
N GLN A 260 13.69 -2.16 -11.46
CA GLN A 260 13.35 -3.55 -11.12
C GLN A 260 14.61 -4.41 -10.95
N SER A 261 15.56 -4.29 -11.87
CA SER A 261 16.84 -5.04 -11.81
C SER A 261 17.65 -4.66 -10.56
N GLN A 262 17.67 -3.38 -10.18
CA GLN A 262 18.32 -2.93 -8.95
C GLN A 262 17.64 -3.50 -7.70
N ILE A 263 16.31 -3.50 -7.65
CA ILE A 263 15.53 -4.11 -6.55
C ILE A 263 15.86 -5.60 -6.42
N ASP A 264 15.93 -6.33 -7.54
CA ASP A 264 16.23 -7.76 -7.54
C ASP A 264 17.65 -8.06 -7.02
N ILE A 265 18.64 -7.22 -7.39
CA ILE A 265 20.02 -7.32 -6.88
C ILE A 265 20.06 -7.08 -5.37
N ILE A 266 19.45 -5.98 -4.89
CA ILE A 266 19.43 -5.63 -3.47
C ILE A 266 18.73 -6.73 -2.65
N ASN A 267 17.61 -7.25 -3.13
CA ASN A 267 16.89 -8.33 -2.46
C ASN A 267 17.73 -9.61 -2.35
N LYS A 268 18.46 -9.96 -3.42
CA LYS A 268 19.37 -11.10 -3.41
C LYS A 268 20.50 -10.93 -2.40
N GLU A 269 21.11 -9.76 -2.34
CA GLU A 269 22.17 -9.44 -1.36
C GLU A 269 21.65 -9.48 0.08
N MET A 270 20.46 -8.94 0.33
CA MET A 270 19.80 -8.96 1.63
C MET A 270 19.53 -10.41 2.09
N ILE A 271 18.97 -11.26 1.22
CA ILE A 271 18.73 -12.68 1.52
C ILE A 271 20.04 -13.40 1.85
N GLN A 272 21.11 -13.15 1.09
CA GLN A 272 22.42 -13.75 1.35
C GLN A 272 23.03 -13.30 2.69
N GLN A 273 22.91 -12.02 3.03
CA GLN A 273 23.33 -11.48 4.33
C GLN A 273 22.55 -12.13 5.48
N THR A 274 21.22 -12.20 5.36
CA THR A 274 20.35 -12.85 6.36
C THR A 274 20.78 -14.31 6.59
N GLY A 275 20.98 -15.09 5.53
CA GLY A 275 21.44 -16.47 5.65
C GLY A 275 22.82 -16.61 6.33
N LYS A 276 23.75 -15.67 6.08
CA LYS A 276 25.04 -15.64 6.78
C LYS A 276 24.88 -15.39 8.28
N TYR A 277 24.08 -14.39 8.66
CA TYR A 277 23.84 -14.09 10.08
C TYR A 277 23.09 -15.22 10.78
N GLU A 278 22.11 -15.84 10.14
CA GLU A 278 21.40 -17.01 10.69
C GLU A 278 22.36 -18.18 10.94
N SER A 279 23.27 -18.45 10.00
CA SER A 279 24.30 -19.49 10.14
C SER A 279 25.25 -19.18 11.32
N GLN A 280 25.74 -17.94 11.41
CA GLN A 280 26.61 -17.50 12.52
C GLN A 280 25.92 -17.59 13.88
N ILE A 281 24.65 -17.20 13.97
CA ILE A 281 23.84 -17.34 15.18
C ILE A 281 23.66 -18.82 15.54
N GLY A 282 23.44 -19.68 14.55
CA GLY A 282 23.35 -21.13 14.73
C GLY A 282 24.63 -21.73 15.32
N GLU A 283 25.79 -21.39 14.75
CA GLU A 283 27.10 -21.83 15.22
C GLU A 283 27.37 -21.34 16.66
N LEU A 284 27.17 -20.05 16.93
CA LEU A 284 27.35 -19.49 18.28
C LEU A 284 26.45 -20.17 19.32
N LYS A 285 25.18 -20.44 18.97
CA LYS A 285 24.26 -21.16 19.85
C LYS A 285 24.74 -22.59 20.14
N SER A 286 25.26 -23.30 19.13
CA SER A 286 25.82 -24.64 19.32
C SER A 286 27.04 -24.60 20.23
N ASN A 287 27.99 -23.71 19.94
CA ASN A 287 29.22 -23.56 20.72
C ASN A 287 28.93 -23.20 22.19
N HIS A 288 28.04 -22.22 22.44
CA HIS A 288 27.64 -21.88 23.80
C HIS A 288 26.94 -23.04 24.52
N LYS A 289 26.13 -23.84 23.81
CA LYS A 289 25.49 -25.02 24.39
C LYS A 289 26.53 -26.06 24.81
N ASP A 290 27.53 -26.29 23.98
CA ASP A 290 28.62 -27.22 24.27
C ASP A 290 29.49 -26.73 25.43
N GLU A 291 29.80 -25.44 25.48
CA GLU A 291 30.53 -24.81 26.59
C GLU A 291 29.75 -24.90 27.90
N ILE A 292 28.44 -24.62 27.90
CA ILE A 292 27.57 -24.79 29.07
C ILE A 292 27.58 -26.24 29.56
N ASN A 293 27.51 -27.21 28.65
CA ASN A 293 27.53 -28.63 29.02
C ASN A 293 28.88 -29.03 29.63
N ASN A 294 29.99 -28.55 29.05
CA ASN A 294 31.33 -28.80 29.57
C ASN A 294 31.51 -28.18 30.96
N LEU A 295 31.14 -26.91 31.15
CA LEU A 295 31.20 -26.24 32.46
C LEU A 295 30.32 -26.93 33.49
N LYS A 296 29.13 -27.39 33.11
CA LYS A 296 28.27 -28.20 34.00
C LYS A 296 28.94 -29.49 34.44
N SER A 297 29.64 -30.19 33.54
CA SER A 297 30.41 -31.39 33.88
C SER A 297 31.53 -31.06 34.86
N GLN A 298 32.33 -30.03 34.59
CA GLN A 298 33.42 -29.60 35.47
C GLN A 298 32.92 -29.22 36.87
N ILE A 299 31.80 -28.50 36.97
CA ILE A 299 31.18 -28.17 38.25
C ILE A 299 30.73 -29.43 39.00
N ALA A 300 30.18 -30.43 38.31
CA ALA A 300 29.77 -31.68 38.92
C ALA A 300 30.97 -32.46 39.47
N ASP A 301 32.06 -32.52 38.72
CA ASP A 301 33.31 -33.19 39.12
C ASP A 301 33.94 -32.49 40.33
N LEU A 302 34.09 -31.16 40.30
CA LEU A 302 34.61 -30.37 41.41
C LEU A 302 33.75 -30.49 42.67
N LYS A 303 32.42 -30.53 42.51
CA LYS A 303 31.51 -30.73 43.66
C LYS A 303 31.72 -32.10 44.30
N LYS A 304 31.92 -33.14 43.48
CA LYS A 304 32.20 -34.50 43.96
C LYS A 304 33.55 -34.57 44.66
N GLU A 305 34.58 -33.96 44.11
CA GLU A 305 35.91 -33.90 44.71
C GLU A 305 35.88 -33.18 46.07
N LYS A 306 35.21 -32.02 46.14
CA LYS A 306 35.00 -31.29 47.39
C LYS A 306 34.28 -32.13 48.45
N GLU A 307 33.24 -32.88 48.06
CA GLU A 307 32.51 -33.75 48.99
C GLU A 307 33.43 -34.85 49.55
N GLN A 308 34.21 -35.50 48.68
CA GLN A 308 35.17 -36.53 49.08
C GLN A 308 36.29 -35.98 49.99
N GLU A 309 36.76 -34.76 49.72
CA GLU A 309 37.75 -34.11 50.55
C GLU A 309 37.18 -33.78 51.94
N ASN A 310 35.95 -33.28 52.00
CA ASN A 310 35.22 -33.07 53.26
C ASN A 310 35.06 -34.36 54.06
N GLU A 311 34.60 -35.45 53.41
CA GLU A 311 34.49 -36.77 54.07
C GLU A 311 35.84 -37.24 54.63
N ARG A 312 36.94 -37.01 53.91
CA ARG A 312 38.30 -37.31 54.40
C ARG A 312 38.68 -36.46 55.60
N TYR A 313 38.41 -35.16 55.57
CA TYR A 313 38.70 -34.27 56.69
C TYR A 313 37.86 -34.63 57.92
N GLU A 314 36.57 -34.94 57.76
CA GLU A 314 35.71 -35.40 58.85
C GLU A 314 36.21 -36.71 59.46
N ALA A 315 36.63 -37.67 58.62
CA ALA A 315 37.22 -38.92 59.11
C ALA A 315 38.52 -38.69 59.88
N GLN A 316 39.41 -37.80 59.40
CA GLN A 316 40.65 -37.43 60.10
C GLN A 316 40.38 -36.74 61.43
N ILE A 317 39.41 -35.82 61.48
CA ILE A 317 39.00 -35.16 62.73
C ILE A 317 38.48 -36.19 63.72
N ALA A 318 37.63 -37.12 63.29
CA ALA A 318 37.10 -38.17 64.16
C ALA A 318 38.21 -39.09 64.71
N GLU A 319 39.19 -39.43 63.89
CA GLU A 319 40.37 -40.21 64.32
C GLU A 319 41.21 -39.44 65.35
N LEU A 320 41.50 -38.16 65.10
CA LEU A 320 42.22 -37.31 66.04
C LEU A 320 41.47 -37.15 67.36
N ASP A 321 40.15 -36.99 67.32
CA ASP A 321 39.31 -36.92 68.53
C ASP A 321 39.39 -38.22 69.37
N LEU A 322 39.45 -39.39 68.72
CA LEU A 322 39.64 -40.67 69.41
C LEU A 322 41.02 -40.74 70.06
N ILE A 323 42.07 -40.31 69.35
CA ILE A 323 43.44 -40.27 69.87
C ILE A 323 43.52 -39.34 71.08
N ILE A 324 42.94 -38.13 70.99
CA ILE A 324 42.91 -37.16 72.10
C ILE A 324 42.22 -37.77 73.31
N LYS A 325 41.04 -38.37 73.15
CA LYS A 325 40.32 -39.04 74.25
C LYS A 325 41.13 -40.17 74.89
N GLY A 326 41.84 -40.95 74.08
CA GLY A 326 42.74 -42.00 74.57
C GLY A 326 43.88 -41.42 75.40
N LEU A 327 44.57 -40.40 74.89
CA LEU A 327 45.66 -39.72 75.59
C LEU A 327 45.18 -39.03 76.88
N GLU A 328 43.97 -38.49 76.91
CA GLU A 328 43.37 -37.93 78.12
C GLU A 328 43.10 -39.00 79.18
N ALA A 329 42.62 -40.18 78.78
CA ALA A 329 42.42 -41.31 79.69
C ALA A 329 43.77 -41.84 80.24
N ASP A 330 44.78 -41.96 79.39
CA ASP A 330 46.14 -42.36 79.78
C ASP A 330 46.74 -41.36 80.75
N LYS A 331 46.61 -40.05 80.47
CA LYS A 331 47.04 -38.96 81.37
C LYS A 331 46.38 -39.06 82.74
N ASN A 332 45.06 -39.31 82.78
CA ASN A 332 44.33 -39.46 84.05
C ASN A 332 44.82 -40.68 84.84
N THR A 333 45.08 -41.80 84.15
CA THR A 333 45.58 -43.03 84.77
C THR A 333 46.98 -42.81 85.36
N LEU A 334 47.90 -42.24 84.57
CA LEU A 334 49.24 -41.87 85.03
C LEU A 334 49.21 -40.88 86.20
N SER A 335 48.29 -39.91 86.19
CA SER A 335 48.12 -38.97 87.29
C SER A 335 47.71 -39.68 88.58
N ASN A 336 46.75 -40.61 88.49
CA ASN A 336 46.32 -41.43 89.63
C ASN A 336 47.43 -42.33 90.15
N ASP A 337 48.17 -43.00 89.25
CA ASP A 337 49.30 -43.85 89.60
C ASP A 337 50.41 -43.04 90.31
N LEU A 338 50.66 -41.82 89.85
CA LEU A 338 51.65 -40.92 90.46
C LEU A 338 51.20 -40.45 91.85
N GLU A 339 49.91 -40.13 92.03
CA GLU A 339 49.34 -39.82 93.35
C GLU A 339 49.44 -41.02 94.30
N GLN A 340 49.13 -42.22 93.84
CA GLN A 340 49.25 -43.45 94.62
C GLN A 340 50.71 -43.73 94.99
N LEU A 341 51.64 -43.60 94.05
CA LEU A 341 53.06 -43.80 94.30
C LEU A 341 53.61 -42.78 95.30
N LYS A 342 53.18 -41.52 95.23
CA LYS A 342 53.50 -40.50 96.24
C LYS A 342 53.01 -40.90 97.62
N LYS A 343 51.78 -41.42 97.71
CA LYS A 343 51.20 -41.91 98.96
C LYS A 343 51.98 -43.11 99.51
N ASP A 344 52.24 -44.11 98.68
CA ASP A 344 53.02 -45.30 99.06
C ASP A 344 54.43 -44.89 99.53
N TYR A 345 55.03 -43.91 98.87
CA TYR A 345 56.32 -43.34 99.26
C TYR A 345 56.26 -42.61 100.61
N ASP A 346 55.24 -41.78 100.85
CA ASP A 346 55.05 -41.10 102.14
C ASP A 346 54.79 -42.09 103.28
N GLU A 347 54.02 -43.17 103.02
CA GLU A 347 53.80 -44.27 103.94
C GLU A 347 55.11 -45.02 104.25
N LEU A 348 55.88 -45.39 103.23
CA LEU A 348 57.19 -46.01 103.37
C LEU A 348 58.14 -45.12 104.17
N ARG A 349 58.20 -43.83 103.86
CA ARG A 349 59.00 -42.84 104.58
C ARG A 349 58.60 -42.76 106.04
N THR A 350 57.30 -42.80 106.34
CA THR A 350 56.77 -42.83 107.70
C THR A 350 57.17 -44.11 108.42
N ALA A 351 57.09 -45.27 107.75
CA ALA A 351 57.52 -46.55 108.28
C ALA A 351 59.03 -46.59 108.57
N ILE A 352 59.86 -46.07 107.66
CA ILE A 352 61.32 -45.93 107.85
C ILE A 352 61.62 -45.00 109.02
N SER A 353 60.91 -43.87 109.12
CA SER A 353 61.07 -42.92 110.24
C SER A 353 60.66 -43.53 111.58
N LYS A 354 59.64 -44.41 111.59
CA LYS A 354 59.22 -45.15 112.77
C LYS A 354 60.24 -46.21 113.14
N LEU A 355 60.75 -46.97 112.17
CA LEU A 355 61.84 -47.94 112.37
C LEU A 355 63.09 -47.26 112.97
N ALA A 356 63.45 -46.07 112.48
CA ALA A 356 64.54 -45.27 113.02
C ALA A 356 64.35 -44.89 114.50
N LYS A 357 63.10 -44.67 114.93
CA LYS A 357 62.73 -44.34 116.32
C LYS A 357 62.64 -45.57 117.22
N ASP A 358 62.21 -46.72 116.66
CA ASP A 358 62.06 -47.97 117.38
C ASP A 358 63.40 -48.71 117.60
N ILE A 359 64.52 -48.19 117.05
CA ILE A 359 65.88 -48.62 117.37
C ILE A 359 66.41 -47.79 118.55
N PRO A 360 66.41 -48.29 119.80
CA PRO A 360 66.89 -47.55 120.96
C PRO A 360 68.42 -47.39 120.97
N GLU A 361 68.89 -46.14 121.16
CA GLU A 361 70.31 -45.74 121.13
C GLU A 361 71.15 -46.28 122.30
N GLU A 362 70.55 -46.58 123.44
CA GLU A 362 71.29 -46.90 124.65
C GLU A 362 70.71 -48.13 125.37
N GLY A 363 71.55 -49.14 125.56
CA GLY A 363 71.25 -50.36 126.33
C GLY A 363 71.04 -51.65 125.53
N MET A 364 71.07 -51.63 124.19
CA MET A 364 70.90 -52.83 123.36
C MET A 364 72.05 -53.84 123.54
N GLY A 365 73.29 -53.36 123.64
CA GLY A 365 74.47 -54.21 123.82
C GLY A 365 74.44 -55.06 125.09
N GLN A 366 73.79 -54.60 126.17
CA GLN A 366 73.65 -55.38 127.41
C GLN A 366 72.49 -56.38 127.35
N LYS A 367 71.30 -55.99 126.85
CA LYS A 367 70.14 -56.90 126.77
C LYS A 367 70.33 -58.02 125.72
N PHE A 368 70.71 -57.65 124.49
CA PHE A 368 70.94 -58.64 123.43
C PHE A 368 72.28 -59.35 123.57
N GLY A 369 73.30 -58.72 124.17
CA GLY A 369 74.56 -59.40 124.49
C GLY A 369 74.33 -60.60 125.40
N ASP A 370 73.45 -60.48 126.40
CA ASP A 370 73.09 -61.59 127.29
C ASP A 370 72.22 -62.65 126.61
N GLU A 371 71.29 -62.27 125.74
CA GLU A 371 70.44 -63.21 124.98
C GLU A 371 71.21 -63.94 123.87
N LEU A 372 72.05 -63.26 123.10
CA LEU A 372 72.91 -63.86 122.08
C LEU A 372 73.97 -64.74 122.72
N TYR A 373 74.53 -64.35 123.87
CA TYR A 373 75.43 -65.22 124.62
C TYR A 373 74.72 -66.49 125.09
N LYS A 374 73.47 -66.39 125.58
CA LYS A 374 72.63 -67.57 125.88
C LYS A 374 72.30 -68.40 124.64
N PHE A 375 72.02 -67.77 123.50
CA PHE A 375 71.69 -68.44 122.26
C PHE A 375 72.90 -69.21 121.70
N VAL A 376 74.07 -68.56 121.64
CA VAL A 376 75.35 -69.20 121.26
C VAL A 376 75.68 -70.35 122.21
N LEU A 377 75.44 -70.21 123.51
CA LEU A 377 75.62 -71.31 124.47
C LEU A 377 74.65 -72.49 124.25
N LYS A 378 73.43 -72.23 123.80
CA LYS A 378 72.39 -73.26 123.63
C LYS A 378 72.49 -73.98 122.28
N ASP A 379 72.94 -73.27 121.24
CA ASP A 379 72.94 -73.74 119.86
C ASP A 379 74.34 -74.15 119.37
N SER A 380 75.40 -73.65 120.00
CA SER A 380 76.74 -74.16 119.72
C SER A 380 76.90 -75.53 120.38
N LYS A 381 77.09 -76.57 119.56
CA LYS A 381 77.49 -77.92 120.00
C LYS A 381 78.94 -77.95 120.51
N ILE A 382 79.40 -76.85 121.10
CA ILE A 382 80.76 -76.65 121.58
C ILE A 382 80.79 -77.11 123.04
N PRO A 383 81.61 -78.12 123.40
CA PRO A 383 81.70 -78.59 124.78
C PRO A 383 82.07 -77.45 125.73
N SER A 384 81.35 -77.36 126.86
CA SER A 384 81.48 -76.30 127.89
C SER A 384 82.93 -76.01 128.33
N ALA A 385 83.80 -77.03 128.30
CA ALA A 385 85.23 -76.90 128.61
C ALA A 385 86.01 -75.97 127.65
N VAL A 386 85.63 -75.95 126.36
CA VAL A 386 86.29 -75.10 125.34
C VAL A 386 85.84 -73.64 125.48
N LEU A 387 84.57 -73.41 125.80
CA LEU A 387 84.04 -72.06 126.03
C LEU A 387 84.58 -71.42 127.32
N MET A 388 84.81 -72.20 128.38
CA MET A 388 85.50 -71.70 129.58
C MET A 388 86.98 -71.41 129.34
N GLY A 389 87.66 -72.21 128.51
CA GLY A 389 89.07 -71.97 128.15
C GLY A 389 89.25 -70.70 127.30
N VAL A 390 88.36 -70.45 126.34
CA VAL A 390 88.43 -69.25 125.49
C VAL A 390 87.87 -68.01 126.20
N GLY A 391 86.92 -68.20 127.13
CA GLY A 391 86.35 -67.13 127.96
C GLY A 391 87.34 -66.47 128.93
N GLN A 392 88.51 -67.05 129.19
CA GLN A 392 89.60 -66.37 129.91
C GLN A 392 90.31 -65.30 129.07
N PHE A 393 90.23 -65.38 127.74
CA PHE A 393 90.94 -64.48 126.82
C PHE A 393 90.01 -63.52 126.08
N ILE A 394 88.71 -63.84 125.92
CA ILE A 394 87.74 -63.01 125.20
C ILE A 394 86.41 -62.98 125.97
N ASP A 395 85.96 -61.78 126.33
CA ASP A 395 84.63 -61.55 126.88
C ASP A 395 83.60 -61.52 125.74
N PHE A 396 83.07 -62.70 125.41
CA PHE A 396 82.09 -62.86 124.34
C PHE A 396 80.81 -62.06 124.56
N ARG A 397 80.39 -61.81 125.81
CA ARG A 397 79.24 -60.93 126.08
C ARG A 397 79.55 -59.51 125.64
N LYS A 398 80.72 -59.02 126.00
CA LYS A 398 81.16 -57.67 125.62
C LYS A 398 81.29 -57.53 124.11
N TYR A 399 81.87 -58.52 123.42
CA TYR A 399 82.03 -58.48 121.96
C TYR A 399 80.72 -58.66 121.20
N LEU A 400 79.82 -59.54 121.64
CA LEU A 400 78.49 -59.67 121.05
C LEU A 400 77.65 -58.41 121.29
N GLY A 401 77.74 -57.81 122.49
CA GLY A 401 77.14 -56.52 122.78
C GLY A 401 77.65 -55.41 121.87
N LEU A 402 78.98 -55.34 121.66
CA LEU A 402 79.60 -54.39 120.72
C LEU A 402 79.19 -54.64 119.26
N ALA A 403 79.05 -55.91 118.85
CA ALA A 403 78.62 -56.26 117.49
C ALA A 403 77.16 -55.87 117.24
N VAL A 404 76.29 -56.05 118.22
CA VAL A 404 74.89 -55.56 118.16
C VAL A 404 74.84 -54.04 118.11
N GLU A 405 75.67 -53.37 118.90
CA GLU A 405 75.71 -51.91 118.95
C GLU A 405 76.27 -51.30 117.65
N ASN A 406 77.31 -51.92 117.07
CA ASN A 406 77.84 -51.53 115.77
C ASN A 406 76.84 -51.84 114.64
N GLY A 407 76.17 -53.00 114.67
CA GLY A 407 75.12 -53.33 113.72
C GLY A 407 73.92 -52.38 113.80
N ALA A 408 73.51 -51.99 115.01
CA ALA A 408 72.44 -51.01 115.21
C ALA A 408 72.83 -49.61 114.72
N LYS A 409 74.08 -49.19 114.97
CA LYS A 409 74.62 -47.93 114.44
C LYS A 409 74.67 -47.94 112.91
N GLU A 410 75.16 -49.01 112.30
CA GLU A 410 75.25 -49.14 110.84
C GLU A 410 73.86 -49.14 110.18
N VAL A 411 72.89 -49.85 110.77
CA VAL A 411 71.49 -49.80 110.31
C VAL A 411 70.93 -48.37 110.39
N ARG A 412 71.23 -47.63 111.46
CA ARG A 412 70.77 -46.25 111.61
C ARG A 412 71.44 -45.28 110.62
N THR A 413 72.75 -45.39 110.42
CA THR A 413 73.47 -44.58 109.42
C THR A 413 72.96 -44.87 108.01
N ASN A 414 72.63 -46.12 107.68
CA ASN A 414 71.99 -46.46 106.42
C ASN A 414 70.57 -45.88 106.31
N ILE A 415 69.77 -45.92 107.38
CA ILE A 415 68.44 -45.29 107.42
C ILE A 415 68.54 -43.77 107.22
N GLU A 416 69.48 -43.09 107.88
CA GLU A 416 69.71 -41.65 107.73
C GLU A 416 70.19 -41.29 106.33
N THR A 417 71.11 -42.07 105.76
CA THR A 417 71.59 -41.88 104.38
C THR A 417 70.44 -42.02 103.36
N ILE A 418 69.56 -43.02 103.55
CA ILE A 418 68.35 -43.21 102.73
C ILE A 418 67.36 -42.06 102.91
N LEU A 419 67.22 -41.49 104.11
CA LEU A 419 66.35 -40.34 104.40
C LEU A 419 66.91 -38.99 103.90
N GLU A 420 68.22 -38.84 103.76
CA GLU A 420 68.87 -37.63 103.24
C GLU A 420 68.97 -37.62 101.71
N THR A 421 69.23 -38.76 101.09
CA THR A 421 69.19 -38.90 99.60
C THR A 421 67.77 -38.76 99.04
N THR A 422 66.74 -38.84 99.88
CA THR A 422 65.32 -38.69 99.53
C THR A 422 64.78 -37.26 99.68
N ARG A 423 65.66 -36.27 99.92
CA ARG A 423 65.31 -34.84 100.07
C ARG A 423 65.58 -33.98 98.82
N SER A 424 66.20 -34.51 97.76
CA SER A 424 66.33 -33.88 96.44
C SER A 424 65.39 -34.54 95.44
#